data_AF-A0A3A2Z754-F1
#
_entry.id   AF-A0A3A2Z754-F1
#
_cell.length_a   1.000
_cell.length_b   1.000
_cell.length_c   1.000
_cell.angle_alpha   90.00
_cell.angle_beta   90.00
_cell.angle_gamma   90.00
#
_symmetry.space_group_name_H-M   'P 1'
#
loop_
_entity.id
_entity.type
_entity.pdbx_description
1 polymer ?
#
loop_
_entity_poly.entity_id
_entity_poly.type
_entity_poly.pdbx_seq_one_letter_code
_entity_poly.pdbx_strand_id
1 'polypeptide(L)'
;IQFGTAGLRGRMAAGFSCMNSLTVIQTSQGLAKYIRNSHPDVASDGVVIGHDARHNSAKFARLAANAFMAQAIPVWYYASPSITPTVPFGVTHFHAAAGIMITASH
;
A
#
# COMPACT_ATOMS: atom_id res chain seq x y z
N ILE A 1 -11.33 -6.48 -9.59
CA ILE A 1 -11.89 -5.38 -8.74
C ILE A 1 -11.43 -4.05 -9.32
N GLN A 2 -12.18 -2.97 -9.10
CA GLN A 2 -11.83 -1.63 -9.62
C GLN A 2 -11.32 -0.73 -8.50
N PHE A 3 -10.39 0.16 -8.83
CA PHE A 3 -9.92 1.22 -7.93
C PHE A 3 -10.94 2.35 -7.92
N GLY A 4 -11.60 2.57 -6.78
CA GLY A 4 -12.57 3.64 -6.58
C GLY A 4 -12.00 4.81 -5.78
N THR A 5 -12.86 5.76 -5.42
CA THR A 5 -12.50 6.93 -4.59
C THR A 5 -11.92 6.53 -3.22
N ALA A 6 -12.30 5.36 -2.70
CA ALA A 6 -11.83 4.80 -1.45
C ALA A 6 -10.81 3.65 -1.63
N GLY A 7 -10.15 3.59 -2.79
CA GLY A 7 -9.16 2.57 -3.11
C GLY A 7 -9.77 1.27 -3.64
N LEU A 8 -9.03 0.16 -3.46
CA LEU A 8 -9.48 -1.18 -3.81
C LEU A 8 -10.28 -1.79 -2.66
N ARG A 9 -11.55 -2.13 -2.93
CA ARG A 9 -12.41 -2.85 -1.99
C ARG A 9 -13.07 -4.03 -2.67
N GLY A 10 -13.20 -5.13 -1.93
CA GLY A 10 -13.84 -6.35 -2.40
C GLY A 10 -13.80 -7.44 -1.33
N ARG A 11 -14.61 -8.48 -1.53
CA ARG A 11 -14.65 -9.64 -0.64
C ARG A 11 -13.29 -10.34 -0.62
N MET A 12 -12.83 -10.78 0.55
CA MET A 12 -11.62 -11.59 0.66
C MET A 12 -11.91 -13.01 0.17
N ALA A 13 -11.42 -13.36 -1.02
CA ALA A 13 -11.61 -14.67 -1.64
C ALA A 13 -10.63 -14.85 -2.82
N ALA A 14 -10.58 -16.08 -3.35
CA ALA A 14 -9.88 -16.36 -4.59
C ALA A 14 -10.58 -15.70 -5.79
N GLY A 15 -9.82 -15.47 -6.86
CA GLY A 15 -10.31 -14.91 -8.12
C GLY A 15 -9.96 -13.44 -8.34
N PHE A 16 -10.01 -13.02 -9.61
CA PHE A 16 -9.56 -11.70 -10.08
C PHE A 16 -10.44 -10.52 -9.62
N SER A 17 -11.65 -10.82 -9.14
CA SER A 17 -12.62 -9.85 -8.63
C SER A 17 -12.73 -9.84 -7.11
N CYS A 18 -11.73 -10.36 -6.39
CA CYS A 18 -11.69 -10.41 -4.94
C CYS A 18 -10.41 -9.80 -4.37
N MET A 19 -10.42 -9.48 -3.08
CA MET A 19 -9.20 -9.11 -2.34
C MET A 19 -8.44 -10.39 -1.96
N ASN A 20 -7.20 -10.51 -2.44
CA ASN A 20 -6.30 -11.61 -2.09
C ASN A 20 -4.84 -11.17 -2.26
N SER A 21 -3.90 -12.06 -1.91
CA SER A 21 -2.47 -11.78 -1.99
C SER A 21 -2.03 -11.34 -3.39
N LEU A 22 -2.52 -11.99 -4.45
CA LEU A 22 -2.12 -11.69 -5.82
C LEU A 22 -2.56 -10.29 -6.22
N THR A 23 -3.81 -9.93 -5.92
CA THR A 23 -4.34 -8.58 -6.18
C THR A 23 -3.52 -7.51 -5.45
N VAL A 24 -3.20 -7.71 -4.17
CA VAL A 24 -2.38 -6.76 -3.40
C VAL A 24 -0.98 -6.60 -3.99
N ILE A 25 -0.32 -7.71 -4.36
CA ILE A 25 1.01 -7.69 -4.98
C ILE A 25 0.97 -6.94 -6.32
N GLN A 26 0.04 -7.31 -7.21
CA GLN A 26 -0.05 -6.73 -8.55
C GLN A 26 -0.36 -5.23 -8.50
N THR A 27 -1.29 -4.81 -7.64
CA THR A 27 -1.57 -3.38 -7.45
C THR A 27 -0.35 -2.64 -6.92
N SER A 28 0.34 -3.20 -5.92
CA SER A 28 1.53 -2.56 -5.33
C SER A 28 2.67 -2.46 -6.35
N GLN A 29 2.89 -3.50 -7.17
CA GLN A 29 3.86 -3.48 -8.27
C GLN A 29 3.50 -2.45 -9.34
N GLY A 30 2.21 -2.33 -9.68
CA GLY A 30 1.71 -1.31 -10.60
C GLY A 30 2.00 0.10 -10.10
N LEU A 31 1.72 0.38 -8.82
CA LEU A 31 2.01 1.66 -8.18
C LEU A 31 3.52 1.92 -8.10
N ALA A 32 4.33 0.93 -7.71
CA ALA A 32 5.79 1.05 -7.69
C ALA A 32 6.36 1.40 -9.07
N LYS A 33 5.87 0.74 -10.13
CA LYS A 33 6.27 1.03 -11.51
C LYS A 33 5.84 2.44 -11.92
N TYR A 34 4.64 2.86 -11.56
CA TYR A 34 4.15 4.21 -11.84
C TYR A 34 5.04 5.27 -11.17
N ILE A 35 5.34 5.13 -9.87
CA ILE A 35 6.20 6.07 -9.14
C ILE A 35 7.56 6.20 -9.83
N ARG A 36 8.24 5.09 -10.15
CA ARG A 36 9.55 5.18 -10.81
C ARG A 36 9.52 5.78 -12.20
N ASN A 37 8.45 5.56 -12.96
CA ASN A 37 8.37 6.02 -14.34
C ASN A 37 7.93 7.48 -14.44
N SER A 38 7.00 7.90 -13.58
CA SER A 38 6.38 9.23 -13.63
C SER A 38 6.99 10.22 -12.65
N HIS A 39 7.58 9.73 -11.55
CA HIS A 39 8.14 10.52 -10.46
C HIS A 39 9.49 9.93 -9.99
N PRO A 40 10.47 9.75 -10.91
CA PRO A 40 11.77 9.13 -10.57
C PRO A 40 12.56 9.92 -9.53
N ASP A 41 12.32 11.22 -9.44
CA ASP A 41 12.96 12.18 -8.53
C ASP A 41 12.63 11.93 -7.06
N VAL A 42 11.40 11.50 -6.76
CA VAL A 42 10.94 11.22 -5.39
C VAL A 42 10.88 9.72 -5.08
N ALA A 43 11.18 8.84 -6.04
CA ALA A 43 11.14 7.40 -5.84
C ALA A 43 12.08 6.92 -4.71
N SER A 44 13.21 7.60 -4.50
CA SER A 44 14.15 7.34 -3.40
C SER A 44 13.61 7.73 -2.02
N ASP A 45 12.62 8.61 -1.94
CA ASP A 45 12.02 9.04 -0.67
C ASP A 45 11.06 7.97 -0.10
N GLY A 46 10.75 6.96 -0.91
CA GLY A 46 10.06 5.76 -0.50
C GLY A 46 8.55 5.93 -0.35
N VAL A 47 7.92 4.97 0.31
CA VAL A 47 6.48 4.96 0.58
C VAL A 47 6.18 4.69 2.05
N VAL A 48 5.08 5.24 2.55
CA VAL A 48 4.59 4.99 3.92
C VAL A 48 3.46 3.98 3.88
N ILE A 49 3.58 2.89 4.64
CA ILE A 49 2.59 1.81 4.68
C ILE A 49 2.07 1.59 6.09
N GLY A 50 0.75 1.66 6.23
CA GLY A 50 0.03 1.35 7.46
C GLY A 50 -1.15 0.41 7.22
N HIS A 51 -1.73 -0.11 8.30
CA HIS A 51 -2.86 -1.03 8.22
C HIS A 51 -3.76 -0.96 9.45
N ASP A 52 -5.03 -1.30 9.28
CA ASP A 52 -5.96 -1.44 10.41
C ASP A 52 -5.87 -2.84 11.07
N ALA A 53 -6.68 -3.08 12.10
CA ALA A 53 -6.70 -4.34 12.85
C ALA A 53 -7.55 -5.46 12.20
N ARG A 54 -8.05 -5.30 10.97
CA ARG A 54 -8.89 -6.31 10.33
C ARG A 54 -8.10 -7.56 9.96
N HIS A 55 -8.82 -8.67 9.81
CA HIS A 55 -8.25 -9.92 9.34
C HIS A 55 -7.50 -9.71 8.01
N ASN A 56 -6.32 -10.33 7.89
CA ASN A 56 -5.39 -10.17 6.76
C ASN A 56 -4.78 -8.77 6.53
N SER A 57 -5.18 -7.70 7.22
CA SER A 57 -4.61 -6.36 6.98
C SER A 57 -3.09 -6.32 7.17
N ALA A 58 -2.57 -6.90 8.26
CA ALA A 58 -1.13 -7.02 8.49
C ALA A 58 -0.42 -7.84 7.39
N LYS A 59 -1.04 -8.93 6.93
CA LYS A 59 -0.50 -9.76 5.84
C LYS A 59 -0.42 -8.97 4.54
N PHE A 60 -1.49 -8.28 4.16
CA PHE A 60 -1.54 -7.46 2.95
C PHE A 60 -0.56 -6.29 3.00
N ALA A 61 -0.39 -5.66 4.16
CA ALA A 61 0.60 -4.60 4.35
C ALA A 61 2.04 -5.10 4.10
N ARG A 62 2.38 -6.30 4.61
CA ARG A 62 3.69 -6.93 4.35
C ARG A 62 3.90 -7.26 2.87
N LEU A 63 2.86 -7.78 2.20
CA LEU A 63 2.93 -8.07 0.77
C LEU A 63 3.11 -6.81 -0.07
N ALA A 64 2.41 -5.73 0.28
CA ALA A 64 2.59 -4.43 -0.34
C ALA A 64 4.02 -3.92 -0.15
N ALA A 65 4.54 -3.91 1.08
CA ALA A 65 5.91 -3.51 1.38
C ALA A 65 6.95 -4.29 0.56
N ASN A 66 6.81 -5.62 0.50
CA ASN A 66 7.71 -6.47 -0.28
C ASN A 66 7.71 -6.12 -1.78
N ALA A 67 6.56 -5.75 -2.34
CA ALA A 67 6.47 -5.35 -3.75
C ALA A 67 7.23 -4.04 -4.05
N PHE A 68 7.23 -3.07 -3.13
CA PHE A 68 8.02 -1.84 -3.26
C PHE A 68 9.52 -2.11 -3.06
N MET A 69 9.89 -2.88 -2.04
CA MET A 69 11.30 -3.23 -1.79
C MET A 69 11.93 -4.02 -2.95
N ALA A 70 11.18 -4.93 -3.58
CA ALA A 70 11.62 -5.64 -4.78
C ALA A 70 11.91 -4.72 -5.98
N GLN A 71 11.39 -3.49 -5.93
CA GLN A 71 11.61 -2.44 -6.94
C GLN A 71 12.61 -1.37 -6.46
N ALA A 72 13.36 -1.65 -5.39
CA ALA A 72 14.32 -0.75 -4.76
C ALA A 72 13.72 0.58 -4.29
N ILE A 73 12.43 0.58 -3.92
CA ILE A 73 11.75 1.74 -3.32
C ILE A 73 11.73 1.54 -1.79
N PRO A 74 12.29 2.47 -1.00
CA PRO A 74 12.27 2.36 0.47
C PRO A 74 10.85 2.33 1.04
N VAL A 75 10.67 1.70 2.20
CA VAL A 75 9.37 1.57 2.86
C VAL A 75 9.46 1.99 4.32
N TRP A 76 8.72 3.02 4.68
CA TRP A 76 8.41 3.39 6.06
C TRP A 76 7.18 2.57 6.51
N TYR A 77 7.39 1.63 7.43
CA TYR A 77 6.39 0.62 7.78
C TYR A 77 5.90 0.77 9.22
N TYR A 78 4.59 0.95 9.42
CA TYR A 78 3.98 0.84 10.74
C TYR A 78 3.87 -0.63 11.16
N ALA A 79 4.66 -1.03 12.17
CA ALA A 79 4.73 -2.41 12.64
C ALA A 79 3.46 -2.91 13.37
N SER A 80 2.66 -1.99 13.88
CA SER A 80 1.40 -2.26 14.58
C SER A 80 0.22 -1.61 13.84
N PRO A 81 -1.02 -2.07 14.07
CA PRO A 81 -2.20 -1.41 13.52
C PRO A 81 -2.17 0.09 13.80
N SER A 82 -2.47 0.87 12.77
CA SER A 82 -2.46 2.33 12.80
C SER A 82 -3.83 2.88 12.41
N ILE A 83 -4.11 4.11 12.82
CA ILE A 83 -5.32 4.83 12.37
C ILE A 83 -5.04 5.47 11.02
N THR A 84 -6.06 5.57 10.15
CA THR A 84 -5.93 6.13 8.79
C THR A 84 -5.13 7.44 8.69
N PRO A 85 -5.25 8.44 9.59
CA PRO A 85 -4.49 9.68 9.45
C PRO A 85 -2.98 9.57 9.72
N THR A 86 -2.47 8.46 10.28
CA THR A 86 -1.01 8.32 10.50
C THR A 86 -0.23 8.13 9.20
N VAL A 87 -0.84 7.52 8.18
CA VAL A 87 -0.21 7.33 6.88
C VAL A 87 0.02 8.67 6.15
N PRO A 88 -1.00 9.54 5.91
CA PRO A 88 -0.78 10.82 5.28
C PRO A 88 0.09 11.78 6.13
N PHE A 89 0.00 11.70 7.47
CA PHE A 89 0.95 12.39 8.34
C PHE A 89 2.39 11.93 8.05
N GLY A 90 2.63 10.62 8.02
CA GLY A 90 3.94 10.05 7.72
C GLY A 90 4.45 10.44 6.34
N VAL A 91 3.58 10.47 5.31
CA VAL A 91 3.96 10.92 3.96
C VAL A 91 4.51 12.33 3.99
N THR A 92 3.81 13.23 4.67
CA THR A 92 4.24 14.64 4.80
C THR A 92 5.52 14.74 5.64
N HIS A 93 5.60 13.99 6.74
CA HIS A 93 6.72 14.04 7.67
C HIS A 93 8.04 13.51 7.07
N PHE A 94 7.97 12.41 6.32
CA PHE A 94 9.14 11.78 5.69
C PHE A 94 9.38 12.24 4.25
N HIS A 95 8.54 13.16 3.72
CA HIS A 95 8.56 13.57 2.30
C HIS A 95 8.46 12.38 1.33
N ALA A 96 7.72 11.33 1.71
CA ALA A 96 7.63 10.10 0.93
C ALA A 96 6.82 10.31 -0.37
N ALA A 97 7.11 9.52 -1.40
CA ALA A 97 6.43 9.61 -2.69
C ALA A 97 4.95 9.22 -2.63
N ALA A 98 4.57 8.30 -1.74
CA ALA A 98 3.19 7.86 -1.59
C ALA A 98 2.87 7.26 -0.21
N GLY A 99 1.58 7.24 0.11
CA GLY A 99 1.03 6.56 1.29
C GLY A 99 0.07 5.43 0.89
N ILE A 100 0.20 4.28 1.55
CA ILE A 100 -0.67 3.12 1.36
C ILE A 100 -1.28 2.73 2.71
N MET A 101 -2.60 2.86 2.82
CA MET A 101 -3.36 2.42 3.99
C MET A 101 -4.15 1.15 3.66
N ILE A 102 -3.83 0.05 4.34
CA ILE A 102 -4.60 -1.19 4.22
C ILE A 102 -5.78 -1.14 5.19
N THR A 103 -6.97 -0.82 4.65
CA THR A 103 -8.22 -0.77 5.42
C THR A 103 -9.43 -0.94 4.50
N ALA A 104 -10.53 -1.49 5.03
CA ALA A 104 -11.82 -1.52 4.34
C ALA A 104 -12.77 -0.39 4.80
N SER A 105 -12.36 0.49 5.72
CA SER A 105 -13.28 1.32 6.52
C SER A 105 -14.34 0.44 7.21
N HIS A 106 -15.54 0.93 7.50
CA HIS A 106 -16.59 0.22 8.25
C HIS A 106 -16.93 -1.16 7.65
#